data_AF-A0A968P2H5-F1
#
_entry.id   AF-A0A968P2H5-F1
#
_cell.length_a   1.000
_cell.length_b   1.000
_cell.length_c   1.000
_cell.angle_alpha   90.00
_cell.angle_beta   90.00
_cell.angle_gamma   90.00
#
_symmetry.space_group_name_H-M   'P 1'
#
loop_
_entity.id
_entity.type
_entity.pdbx_description
1 polymer ?
#
loop_
_entity_poly.entity_id
_entity_poly.type
_entity_poly.pdbx_seq_one_letter_code
_entity_poly.pdbx_strand_id
1 'polypeptide(L)'
;MASPMTVGFPLYQGCTLLDFAGATQIFAFTGVFTPVWIAATADPIATTEGIEVVPNFTFDNHPELGMIFVPGGGGDGVSGAMLDPTYQGWLKSVGAKTEWVGSVCTGGLVLAASGLLDGCAATTYWSARSVLAMFPNITLLPGYPRWHVDVEKKRFSGGGISSSLDLALRLVEVIAGREVAETTQLSNQYAPGPPVNAGDPTEASPELVISVTQSQASFTAQITAAAQQVISGS
;
A
#
# COMPACT_ATOMS: atom_id res chain seq x y z
N MET A 1 25.42 14.31 8.40
CA MET A 1 24.18 14.04 7.65
C MET A 1 23.17 13.49 8.64
N ALA A 2 21.89 13.89 8.55
CA ALA A 2 20.85 13.28 9.39
C ALA A 2 20.76 11.77 9.08
N SER A 3 20.38 10.96 10.07
CA SER A 3 20.17 9.53 9.86
C SER A 3 19.06 9.31 8.81
N PRO A 4 19.19 8.31 7.91
CA PRO A 4 18.15 7.99 6.95
C PRO A 4 16.80 7.69 7.61
N MET A 5 15.71 8.08 6.97
CA MET A 5 14.35 7.79 7.43
C MET A 5 14.02 6.30 7.20
N THR A 6 13.70 5.57 8.26
CA THR A 6 13.25 4.18 8.11
C THR A 6 11.83 4.11 7.54
N VAL A 7 11.66 3.33 6.47
CA VAL A 7 10.36 3.03 5.85
C VAL A 7 9.99 1.59 6.19
N GLY A 8 8.99 1.40 7.05
CA GLY A 8 8.50 0.08 7.43
C GLY A 8 7.39 -0.41 6.51
N PHE A 9 7.57 -1.61 5.96
CA PHE A 9 6.56 -2.35 5.21
C PHE A 9 6.01 -3.47 6.09
N PRO A 10 4.85 -3.29 6.74
CA PRO A 10 4.22 -4.36 7.51
C PRO A 10 3.60 -5.38 6.56
N LEU A 11 4.24 -6.55 6.49
CA LEU A 11 3.84 -7.67 5.67
C LEU A 11 2.87 -8.58 6.44
N TYR A 12 2.01 -9.26 5.69
CA TYR A 12 1.04 -10.23 6.17
C TYR A 12 0.90 -11.33 5.12
N GLN A 13 0.46 -12.53 5.55
CA GLN A 13 0.24 -13.65 4.63
C GLN A 13 -0.70 -13.24 3.49
N GLY A 14 -0.31 -13.52 2.25
CA GLY A 14 -1.06 -13.14 1.06
C GLY A 14 -0.92 -11.67 0.66
N CYS A 15 0.09 -10.93 1.13
CA CYS A 15 0.41 -9.61 0.59
C CYS A 15 1.03 -9.71 -0.82
N THR A 16 0.82 -8.69 -1.66
CA THR A 16 1.32 -8.67 -3.05
C THR A 16 2.80 -8.28 -3.10
N LEU A 17 3.65 -9.08 -3.77
CA LEU A 17 5.10 -8.87 -3.76
C LEU A 17 5.51 -7.48 -4.29
N LEU A 18 4.98 -7.10 -5.46
CA LEU A 18 5.39 -5.86 -6.13
C LEU A 18 4.99 -4.59 -5.36
N ASP A 19 3.97 -4.68 -4.50
CA ASP A 19 3.49 -3.56 -3.69
C ASP A 19 4.58 -3.03 -2.76
N PHE A 20 5.29 -3.93 -2.07
CA PHE A 20 6.40 -3.55 -1.17
C PHE A 20 7.76 -3.64 -1.86
N ALA A 21 8.00 -4.60 -2.75
CA ALA A 21 9.29 -4.74 -3.42
C ALA A 21 9.57 -3.57 -4.38
N GLY A 22 8.56 -3.10 -5.11
CA GLY A 22 8.70 -1.95 -6.01
C GLY A 22 9.07 -0.66 -5.28
N ALA A 23 8.34 -0.36 -4.19
CA ALA A 23 8.66 0.78 -3.35
C ALA A 23 10.01 0.64 -2.64
N THR A 24 10.35 -0.56 -2.15
CA THR A 24 11.66 -0.88 -1.55
C THR A 24 12.80 -0.54 -2.50
N GLN A 25 12.69 -0.94 -3.77
CA GLN A 25 13.69 -0.66 -4.81
C GLN A 25 13.91 0.85 -4.99
N ILE A 26 12.84 1.64 -5.04
CA ILE A 26 12.95 3.10 -5.19
C ILE A 26 13.58 3.75 -3.95
N PHE A 27 13.12 3.40 -2.74
CA PHE A 27 13.62 4.01 -1.51
C PHE A 27 15.10 3.67 -1.24
N ALA A 28 15.51 2.43 -1.49
CA ALA A 28 16.87 1.95 -1.21
C ALA A 28 17.97 2.70 -2.00
N PHE A 29 17.64 3.24 -3.18
CA PHE A 29 18.61 3.91 -4.06
C PHE A 29 18.92 5.36 -3.67
N THR A 30 18.17 5.93 -2.72
CA THR A 30 18.25 7.37 -2.41
C THR A 30 19.38 7.74 -1.45
N GLY A 31 19.79 6.82 -0.55
CA GLY A 31 20.59 7.15 0.63
C GLY A 31 19.87 7.99 1.70
N VAL A 32 18.60 8.35 1.47
CA VAL A 32 17.75 9.14 2.37
C VAL A 32 16.79 8.26 3.16
N PHE A 33 16.43 7.10 2.60
CA PHE A 33 15.52 6.14 3.20
C PHE A 33 16.20 4.79 3.46
N THR A 34 15.73 4.10 4.50
CA THR A 34 16.09 2.71 4.79
C THR A 34 14.81 1.87 4.79
N PRO A 35 14.47 1.18 3.68
CA PRO A 35 13.31 0.31 3.65
C PRO A 35 13.56 -0.96 4.47
N VAL A 36 12.59 -1.35 5.29
CA VAL A 36 12.63 -2.57 6.11
C VAL A 36 11.30 -3.30 6.04
N TRP A 37 11.34 -4.63 5.94
CA TRP A 37 10.17 -5.49 5.94
C TRP A 37 9.92 -6.00 7.35
N ILE A 38 8.68 -5.86 7.83
CA ILE A 38 8.29 -6.13 9.21
C ILE A 38 7.09 -7.08 9.19
N ALA A 39 7.04 -8.08 10.05
CA ALA A 39 5.85 -8.92 10.20
C ALA A 39 5.55 -9.23 11.67
N ALA A 40 4.47 -9.97 11.95
CA ALA A 40 4.13 -10.36 13.32
C ALA A 40 5.21 -11.28 13.95
N THR A 41 5.74 -12.21 13.17
CA THR A 41 6.80 -13.15 13.57
C THR A 41 7.95 -13.11 12.58
N ALA A 42 9.03 -13.86 12.86
CA ALA A 42 10.15 -14.02 11.93
C ALA A 42 9.89 -15.11 10.87
N ASP A 43 8.71 -15.72 10.88
CA ASP A 43 8.36 -16.77 9.93
C ASP A 43 8.20 -16.19 8.51
N PRO A 44 8.48 -16.98 7.46
CA PRO A 44 8.28 -16.54 6.10
C PRO A 44 6.83 -16.14 5.81
N ILE A 45 6.67 -15.05 5.05
CA ILE A 45 5.40 -14.57 4.51
C ILE A 45 5.26 -15.08 3.07
N ALA A 46 4.20 -15.81 2.77
CA ALA A 46 3.86 -16.20 1.40
C ALA A 46 3.13 -15.05 0.70
N THR A 47 3.62 -14.60 -0.46
CA THR A 47 2.96 -13.57 -1.27
C THR A 47 1.85 -14.15 -2.14
N THR A 48 1.03 -13.30 -2.77
CA THR A 48 0.03 -13.72 -3.78
C THR A 48 0.64 -14.49 -4.95
N GLU A 49 1.92 -14.26 -5.24
CA GLU A 49 2.68 -14.93 -6.30
C GLU A 49 3.28 -16.28 -5.84
N GLY A 50 3.07 -16.68 -4.57
CA GLY A 50 3.61 -17.91 -4.00
C GLY A 50 5.10 -17.83 -3.65
N ILE A 51 5.66 -16.62 -3.51
CA ILE A 51 7.04 -16.41 -3.08
C ILE A 51 7.07 -16.29 -1.56
N GLU A 52 7.98 -17.03 -0.92
CA GLU A 52 8.24 -16.89 0.52
C GLU A 52 9.26 -15.79 0.77
N VAL A 53 8.92 -14.88 1.68
CA VAL A 53 9.70 -13.69 1.99
C VAL A 53 9.99 -13.65 3.48
N VAL A 54 11.25 -13.52 3.86
CA VAL A 54 11.66 -13.43 5.26
C VAL A 54 11.67 -11.97 5.69
N PRO A 55 10.91 -11.56 6.73
CA PRO A 55 10.93 -10.19 7.21
C PRO A 55 12.28 -9.83 7.85
N ASN A 56 12.69 -8.57 7.77
CA ASN A 56 13.89 -8.10 8.46
C ASN A 56 13.69 -7.99 9.97
N PHE A 57 12.47 -7.64 10.38
CA PHE A 57 12.09 -7.40 11.78
C PHE A 57 10.71 -7.97 12.08
N THR A 58 10.42 -8.14 13.36
CA THR A 58 9.08 -8.41 13.87
C THR A 58 8.44 -7.13 14.41
N PHE A 59 7.16 -7.19 14.74
CA PHE A 59 6.43 -6.13 15.43
C PHE A 59 7.06 -5.72 16.78
N ASP A 60 7.86 -6.59 17.40
CA ASP A 60 8.48 -6.34 18.70
C ASP A 60 9.93 -5.83 18.63
N ASN A 61 10.60 -5.93 17.49
CA ASN A 61 12.04 -5.65 17.38
C ASN A 61 12.45 -4.70 16.25
N HIS A 62 11.47 -4.10 15.57
CA HIS A 62 11.75 -3.14 14.51
C HIS A 62 12.33 -1.82 15.05
N PRO A 63 13.15 -1.09 14.26
CA PRO A 63 13.63 0.25 14.63
C PRO A 63 12.49 1.29 14.63
N GLU A 64 12.77 2.50 15.09
CA GLU A 64 11.82 3.61 14.94
C GLU A 64 11.51 3.88 13.46
N LEU A 65 10.22 4.03 13.14
CA LEU A 65 9.72 4.20 11.78
C LEU A 65 9.33 5.66 11.53
N GLY A 66 9.95 6.26 10.51
CA GLY A 66 9.53 7.56 9.98
C GLY A 66 8.42 7.45 8.94
N MET A 67 8.26 6.28 8.32
CA MET A 67 7.17 5.99 7.40
C MET A 67 6.62 4.56 7.58
N ILE A 68 5.30 4.40 7.50
CA ILE A 68 4.62 3.12 7.30
C ILE A 68 4.05 3.10 5.88
N PHE A 69 4.35 2.03 5.14
CA PHE A 69 3.87 1.79 3.78
C PHE A 69 3.20 0.42 3.71
N VAL A 70 1.87 0.39 3.83
CA VAL A 70 1.09 -0.86 3.88
C VAL A 70 0.85 -1.40 2.46
N PRO A 71 1.31 -2.63 2.15
CA PRO A 71 1.03 -3.27 0.86
C PRO A 71 -0.43 -3.74 0.78
N GLY A 72 -0.91 -3.95 -0.43
CA GLY A 72 -2.09 -4.75 -0.70
C GLY A 72 -1.80 -6.25 -0.70
N GLY A 73 -2.78 -7.01 -1.18
CA GLY A 73 -2.76 -8.46 -1.17
C GLY A 73 -4.00 -9.07 -1.79
N GLY A 74 -4.06 -10.41 -1.73
CA GLY A 74 -5.22 -11.22 -2.09
C GLY A 74 -6.41 -10.97 -1.16
N GLY A 75 -7.58 -11.46 -1.55
CA GLY A 75 -8.82 -11.17 -0.81
C GLY A 75 -8.81 -11.78 0.59
N ASP A 76 -8.26 -12.99 0.73
CA ASP A 76 -8.01 -13.66 1.99
C ASP A 76 -6.96 -12.94 2.85
N GLY A 77 -5.82 -12.56 2.26
CA GLY A 77 -4.75 -11.86 2.96
C GLY A 77 -5.18 -10.49 3.48
N VAL A 78 -5.83 -9.68 2.65
CA VAL A 78 -6.32 -8.34 3.02
C VAL A 78 -7.45 -8.43 4.05
N SER A 79 -8.40 -9.35 3.88
CA SER A 79 -9.45 -9.58 4.87
C SER A 79 -8.86 -10.06 6.21
N GLY A 80 -7.89 -10.97 6.17
CA GLY A 80 -7.15 -11.41 7.35
C GLY A 80 -6.46 -10.23 8.05
N ALA A 81 -5.74 -9.40 7.32
CA ALA A 81 -5.05 -8.24 7.87
C ALA A 81 -6.00 -7.16 8.44
N MET A 82 -7.20 -6.99 7.87
CA MET A 82 -8.22 -6.08 8.42
C MET A 82 -8.82 -6.60 9.74
N LEU A 83 -8.91 -7.92 9.90
CA LEU A 83 -9.58 -8.56 11.05
C LEU A 83 -8.61 -9.07 12.12
N ASP A 84 -7.32 -9.17 11.81
CA ASP A 84 -6.29 -9.61 12.75
C ASP A 84 -6.04 -8.55 13.83
N PRO A 85 -6.40 -8.80 15.10
CA PRO A 85 -6.23 -7.83 16.18
C PRO A 85 -4.76 -7.55 16.50
N THR A 86 -3.85 -8.50 16.26
CA THR A 86 -2.42 -8.30 16.46
C THR A 86 -1.87 -7.34 15.41
N TYR A 87 -2.18 -7.59 14.14
CA TYR A 87 -1.75 -6.72 13.04
C TYR A 87 -2.34 -5.32 13.16
N GLN A 88 -3.66 -5.20 13.36
CA GLN A 88 -4.36 -3.92 13.48
C GLN A 88 -3.94 -3.15 14.75
N GLY A 89 -3.75 -3.86 15.87
CA GLY A 89 -3.27 -3.28 17.12
C GLY A 89 -1.87 -2.67 16.96
N TRP A 90 -0.95 -3.43 16.37
CA TRP A 90 0.39 -2.92 16.06
C TRP A 90 0.32 -1.73 15.11
N LEU A 91 -0.38 -1.86 13.98
CA LEU A 91 -0.48 -0.84 12.95
C LEU A 91 -1.03 0.47 13.50
N LYS A 92 -2.12 0.41 14.28
CA LYS A 92 -2.69 1.60 14.94
C LYS A 92 -1.71 2.23 15.93
N SER A 93 -1.03 1.42 16.74
CA SER A 93 -0.14 1.91 17.79
C SER A 93 1.13 2.59 17.25
N VAL A 94 1.72 2.01 16.19
CA VAL A 94 2.94 2.53 15.56
C VAL A 94 2.58 3.65 14.60
N GLY A 95 1.53 3.48 13.78
CA GLY A 95 1.08 4.49 12.82
C GLY A 95 0.61 5.80 13.45
N ALA A 96 0.13 5.78 14.70
CA ALA A 96 -0.20 7.01 15.43
C ALA A 96 1.03 7.85 15.80
N LYS A 97 2.22 7.24 15.83
CA LYS A 97 3.50 7.89 16.18
C LYS A 97 4.39 8.13 14.97
N THR A 98 4.15 7.43 13.86
CA THR A 98 4.90 7.58 12.63
C THR A 98 4.51 8.83 11.86
N GLU A 99 5.50 9.53 11.34
CA GLU A 99 5.32 10.79 10.62
C GLU A 99 4.51 10.62 9.33
N TRP A 100 4.90 9.67 8.47
CA TRP A 100 4.22 9.38 7.20
C TRP A 100 3.52 8.03 7.23
N VAL A 101 2.24 8.00 6.89
CA VAL A 101 1.48 6.74 6.84
C VAL A 101 0.71 6.66 5.54
N GLY A 102 0.83 5.53 4.86
CA GLY A 102 0.08 5.32 3.65
C GLY A 102 0.18 3.90 3.14
N SER A 103 -0.41 3.68 1.97
CA SER A 103 -0.58 2.35 1.42
C SER A 103 -0.50 2.36 -0.10
N VAL A 104 -0.46 1.17 -0.68
CA VAL A 104 -0.73 0.94 -2.09
C VAL A 104 -1.79 -0.15 -2.23
N CYS A 105 -2.47 -0.17 -3.37
CA CYS A 105 -3.40 -1.23 -3.75
C CYS A 105 -4.51 -1.39 -2.70
N THR A 106 -4.84 -2.62 -2.33
CA THR A 106 -5.80 -2.95 -1.28
C THR A 106 -5.30 -2.67 0.14
N GLY A 107 -4.03 -2.26 0.32
CA GLY A 107 -3.51 -1.81 1.61
C GLY A 107 -4.27 -0.58 2.15
N GLY A 108 -4.94 0.17 1.28
CA GLY A 108 -5.86 1.23 1.66
C GLY A 108 -7.02 0.74 2.53
N LEU A 109 -7.51 -0.49 2.30
CA LEU A 109 -8.56 -1.09 3.13
C LEU A 109 -8.02 -1.48 4.51
N VAL A 110 -6.79 -1.98 4.57
CA VAL A 110 -6.11 -2.36 5.82
C VAL A 110 -5.88 -1.13 6.70
N LEU A 111 -5.47 0.01 6.12
CA LEU A 111 -5.37 1.28 6.85
C LEU A 111 -6.71 1.92 7.18
N ALA A 112 -7.73 1.73 6.34
CA ALA A 112 -9.09 2.16 6.64
C ALA A 112 -9.61 1.44 7.88
N ALA A 113 -9.36 0.13 7.98
CA ALA A 113 -9.74 -0.67 9.14
C ALA A 113 -9.06 -0.24 10.44
N SER A 114 -7.83 0.27 10.36
CA SER A 114 -7.10 0.79 11.54
C SER A 114 -7.54 2.21 11.95
N GLY A 115 -8.34 2.90 11.12
CA GLY A 115 -8.72 4.30 11.26
C GLY A 115 -7.60 5.29 10.94
N LEU A 116 -6.47 4.86 10.35
CA LEU A 116 -5.32 5.73 10.08
C LEU A 116 -5.53 6.64 8.85
N LEU A 117 -6.58 6.37 8.06
CA LEU A 117 -7.03 7.18 6.94
C LEU A 117 -8.26 8.05 7.27
N ASP A 118 -8.76 8.03 8.50
CA ASP A 118 -9.91 8.85 8.89
C ASP A 118 -9.62 10.35 8.65
N GLY A 119 -10.59 11.04 8.04
CA GLY A 119 -10.48 12.44 7.64
C GLY A 119 -9.59 12.69 6.42
N CYS A 120 -9.09 11.65 5.74
CA CYS A 120 -8.17 11.78 4.62
C CYS A 120 -8.84 11.50 3.28
N ALA A 121 -8.28 12.07 2.20
CA ALA A 121 -8.60 11.65 0.84
C ALA A 121 -7.70 10.48 0.45
N ALA A 122 -8.26 9.47 -0.20
CA ALA A 122 -7.52 8.26 -0.55
C ALA A 122 -7.97 7.61 -1.87
N THR A 123 -7.06 6.83 -2.45
CA THR A 123 -7.33 5.87 -3.52
C THR A 123 -6.96 4.46 -3.07
N THR A 124 -7.27 3.47 -3.89
CA THR A 124 -6.96 2.05 -3.66
C THR A 124 -6.96 1.30 -5.01
N TYR A 125 -6.84 -0.03 -4.98
CA TYR A 125 -7.00 -0.86 -6.15
C TYR A 125 -8.35 -0.65 -6.83
N TRP A 126 -8.36 -0.58 -8.16
CA TRP A 126 -9.50 -0.09 -8.94
C TRP A 126 -10.81 -0.86 -8.68
N SER A 127 -10.76 -2.18 -8.52
CA SER A 127 -11.93 -3.01 -8.25
C SER A 127 -12.34 -3.03 -6.78
N ALA A 128 -11.51 -2.51 -5.88
CA ALA A 128 -11.76 -2.41 -4.43
C ALA A 128 -12.30 -1.03 -4.00
N ARG A 129 -12.44 -0.08 -4.94
CA ARG A 129 -12.87 1.30 -4.65
C ARG A 129 -14.24 1.38 -3.98
N SER A 130 -15.18 0.55 -4.41
CA SER A 130 -16.52 0.49 -3.79
C SER A 130 -16.46 0.07 -2.32
N VAL A 131 -15.49 -0.77 -1.95
CA VAL A 131 -15.27 -1.22 -0.57
C VAL A 131 -14.62 -0.11 0.26
N LEU A 132 -13.64 0.60 -0.29
CA LEU A 132 -13.06 1.77 0.40
C LEU A 132 -14.11 2.85 0.66
N ALA A 133 -15.06 3.04 -0.26
CA ALA A 133 -16.17 3.98 -0.09
C ALA A 133 -17.15 3.62 1.06
N MET A 134 -17.08 2.40 1.59
CA MET A 134 -17.91 2.00 2.73
C MET A 134 -17.43 2.63 4.05
N PHE A 135 -16.16 3.04 4.13
CA PHE A 135 -15.59 3.69 5.31
C PHE A 135 -15.97 5.18 5.33
N PRO A 136 -16.86 5.62 6.25
CA PRO A 136 -17.55 6.90 6.13
C PRO A 136 -16.64 8.12 6.35
N ASN A 137 -15.51 7.94 7.04
CA ASN A 137 -14.58 9.03 7.35
C ASN A 137 -13.51 9.24 6.27
N ILE A 138 -13.55 8.49 5.17
CA ILE A 138 -12.57 8.56 4.09
C ILE A 138 -13.21 9.22 2.86
N THR A 139 -12.53 10.21 2.29
CA THR A 139 -12.94 10.79 1.01
C THR A 139 -12.32 9.98 -0.13
N LEU A 140 -13.11 9.09 -0.76
CA LEU A 140 -12.66 8.38 -1.94
C LEU A 140 -12.43 9.36 -3.10
N LEU A 141 -11.20 9.40 -3.62
CA LEU A 141 -10.85 10.25 -4.76
C LEU A 141 -11.57 9.78 -6.03
N PRO A 142 -12.14 10.67 -6.86
CA PRO A 142 -12.84 10.30 -8.09
C PRO A 142 -11.89 9.71 -9.15
N GLY A 143 -12.43 8.94 -10.10
CA GLY A 143 -11.65 8.30 -11.17
C GLY A 143 -10.81 7.12 -10.68
N TYR A 144 -9.63 6.90 -11.26
CA TYR A 144 -8.68 5.85 -10.86
C TYR A 144 -7.28 6.43 -10.67
N PRO A 145 -7.10 7.40 -9.75
CA PRO A 145 -5.81 8.07 -9.62
C PRO A 145 -4.74 7.04 -9.25
N ARG A 146 -3.62 7.12 -9.98
CA ARG A 146 -2.48 6.22 -9.79
C ARG A 146 -1.90 6.33 -8.39
N TRP A 147 -1.89 7.53 -7.82
CA TRP A 147 -1.48 7.80 -6.45
C TRP A 147 -2.05 9.13 -5.95
N HIS A 148 -1.99 9.34 -4.64
CA HIS A 148 -2.29 10.59 -3.95
C HIS A 148 -1.34 10.79 -2.77
N VAL A 149 -0.85 12.02 -2.60
CA VAL A 149 -0.01 12.44 -1.46
C VAL A 149 -0.58 13.72 -0.88
N ASP A 150 -1.00 13.67 0.38
CA ASP A 150 -1.37 14.81 1.21
C ASP A 150 -0.17 15.16 2.11
N VAL A 151 0.53 16.24 1.75
CA VAL A 151 1.74 16.69 2.45
C VAL A 151 1.40 17.28 3.82
N GLU A 152 0.25 17.92 3.97
CA GLU A 152 -0.15 18.56 5.22
C GLU A 152 -0.49 17.51 6.27
N LYS A 153 -1.24 16.47 5.88
CA LYS A 153 -1.59 15.35 6.77
C LYS A 153 -0.52 14.27 6.84
N LYS A 154 0.48 14.32 5.96
CA LYS A 154 1.50 13.28 5.78
C LYS A 154 0.87 11.91 5.56
N ARG A 155 -0.10 11.88 4.64
CA ARG A 155 -0.85 10.70 4.25
C ARG A 155 -0.70 10.46 2.77
N PHE A 156 -0.66 9.19 2.37
CA PHE A 156 -0.56 8.84 0.97
C PHE A 156 -1.29 7.53 0.66
N SER A 157 -1.70 7.39 -0.59
CA SER A 157 -2.30 6.14 -1.08
C SER A 157 -1.98 5.94 -2.55
N GLY A 158 -1.68 4.71 -2.93
CA GLY A 158 -1.44 4.27 -4.30
C GLY A 158 -2.60 3.45 -4.82
N GLY A 159 -2.81 3.50 -6.13
CA GLY A 159 -3.75 2.64 -6.85
C GLY A 159 -3.24 1.20 -6.92
N GLY A 160 -3.44 0.51 -8.03
CA GLY A 160 -3.03 -0.89 -8.16
C GLY A 160 -1.52 -1.11 -8.23
N ILE A 161 -1.04 -2.11 -7.51
CA ILE A 161 0.23 -2.84 -7.67
C ILE A 161 1.43 -1.98 -8.13
N SER A 162 1.62 -1.82 -9.44
CA SER A 162 2.76 -1.10 -10.03
C SER A 162 2.81 0.39 -9.67
N SER A 163 1.72 0.96 -9.18
CA SER A 163 1.71 2.32 -8.64
C SER A 163 2.65 2.49 -7.44
N SER A 164 3.10 1.40 -6.80
CA SER A 164 4.10 1.45 -5.72
C SER A 164 5.38 2.16 -6.15
N LEU A 165 5.84 1.94 -7.40
CA LEU A 165 7.03 2.56 -7.97
C LEU A 165 6.86 4.08 -8.10
N ASP A 166 5.77 4.53 -8.72
CA ASP A 166 5.53 5.96 -8.94
C ASP A 166 5.22 6.72 -7.66
N LEU A 167 4.44 6.10 -6.76
CA LEU A 167 4.15 6.67 -5.46
C LEU A 167 5.42 6.81 -4.63
N ALA A 168 6.27 5.77 -4.57
CA ALA A 168 7.54 5.87 -3.87
C ALA A 168 8.42 6.98 -4.47
N LEU A 169 8.52 7.07 -5.80
CA LEU A 169 9.30 8.12 -6.46
C LEU A 169 8.74 9.51 -6.17
N ARG A 170 7.41 9.66 -6.13
CA ARG A 170 6.76 10.91 -5.72
C ARG A 170 7.04 11.27 -4.27
N LEU A 171 7.05 10.29 -3.37
CA LEU A 171 7.41 10.51 -1.96
C LEU A 171 8.88 10.93 -1.81
N VAL A 172 9.79 10.33 -2.60
CA VAL A 172 11.19 10.78 -2.68
C VAL A 172 11.25 12.25 -3.09
N GLU A 173 10.52 12.66 -4.13
CA GLU A 173 10.49 14.07 -4.57
C GLU A 173 9.99 15.02 -3.47
N VAL A 174 8.89 14.64 -2.80
CA VAL A 174 8.27 15.46 -1.74
C VAL A 174 9.17 15.61 -0.51
N ILE A 175 9.88 14.55 -0.12
CA ILE A 175 10.62 14.50 1.14
C ILE A 175 12.10 14.84 0.96
N ALA A 176 12.73 14.33 -0.10
CA ALA A 176 14.16 14.47 -0.38
C ALA A 176 14.47 15.50 -1.47
N GLY A 177 13.45 16.01 -2.16
CA GLY A 177 13.59 17.01 -3.21
C GLY A 177 13.75 16.41 -4.62
N ARG A 178 13.56 17.29 -5.60
CA ARG A 178 13.48 16.91 -7.03
C ARG A 178 14.75 16.28 -7.57
N GLU A 179 15.92 16.79 -7.21
CA GLU A 179 17.21 16.27 -7.69
C GLU A 179 17.43 14.81 -7.28
N VAL A 180 17.08 14.45 -6.03
CA VAL A 180 17.17 13.07 -5.53
C VAL A 180 16.19 12.17 -6.28
N ALA A 181 14.97 12.64 -6.54
CA ALA A 181 13.99 11.90 -7.31
C ALA A 181 14.45 11.65 -8.76
N GLU A 182 14.92 12.67 -9.48
CA GLU A 182 15.42 12.53 -10.86
C GLU A 182 16.63 11.59 -10.92
N THR A 183 17.56 11.71 -9.97
CA THR A 183 18.71 10.80 -9.84
C THR A 183 18.27 9.35 -9.60
N THR A 184 17.30 9.16 -8.70
CA THR A 184 16.75 7.83 -8.38
C THR A 184 16.05 7.23 -9.59
N GLN A 185 15.24 8.02 -10.30
CA GLN A 185 14.55 7.59 -11.52
C GLN A 185 15.54 7.14 -12.60
N LEU A 186 16.58 7.94 -12.86
CA LEU A 186 17.59 7.63 -13.86
C LEU A 186 18.43 6.41 -13.47
N SER A 187 18.83 6.30 -12.19
CA SER A 187 19.64 5.17 -11.69
C SER A 187 18.90 3.84 -11.78
N ASN A 188 17.58 3.85 -11.60
CA ASN A 188 16.73 2.68 -11.78
C ASN A 188 16.32 2.45 -13.24
N GLN A 189 16.70 3.35 -14.16
CA GLN A 189 16.18 3.40 -15.53
C GLN A 189 14.65 3.28 -15.57
N TYR A 190 13.96 3.93 -14.64
CA TYR A 190 12.52 3.85 -14.51
C TYR A 190 11.84 4.72 -15.57
N ALA A 191 11.76 4.15 -16.78
CA ALA A 191 11.15 4.72 -17.98
C ALA A 191 10.19 3.69 -18.59
N PRO A 192 9.03 3.44 -17.96
CA PRO A 192 8.12 2.39 -18.40
C PRO A 192 7.54 2.69 -19.79
N GLY A 193 7.53 1.67 -20.65
CA GLY A 193 6.86 1.69 -21.96
C GLY A 193 5.94 0.47 -22.10
N PRO A 194 4.72 0.50 -21.52
CA PRO A 194 3.82 -0.64 -21.55
C PRO A 194 3.46 -1.05 -23.00
N PRO A 195 3.48 -2.35 -23.35
CA PRO A 195 3.18 -2.80 -24.70
C PRO A 195 1.67 -2.76 -25.05
N VAL A 196 0.81 -2.54 -24.05
CA VAL A 196 -0.66 -2.47 -24.18
C VAL A 196 -1.22 -1.36 -23.30
N ASN A 197 -2.34 -0.76 -23.71
CA ASN A 197 -3.02 0.33 -22.98
C ASN A 197 -4.29 -0.16 -22.27
N ALA A 198 -4.12 -1.01 -21.25
CA ALA A 198 -5.24 -1.59 -20.49
C ALA A 198 -5.02 -1.54 -18.97
N GLY A 199 -4.09 -0.70 -18.51
CA GLY A 199 -3.73 -0.57 -17.09
C GLY A 199 -4.67 0.33 -16.27
N ASP A 200 -5.49 1.14 -16.94
CA ASP A 200 -6.50 2.01 -16.33
C ASP A 200 -7.89 1.59 -16.84
N PRO A 201 -8.91 1.40 -15.96
CA PRO A 201 -10.26 1.09 -16.40
C PRO A 201 -10.92 2.13 -17.31
N THR A 202 -10.42 3.38 -17.38
CA THR A 202 -10.92 4.37 -18.34
C THR A 202 -10.34 4.21 -19.75
N GLU A 203 -9.22 3.50 -19.86
CA GLU A 203 -8.50 3.25 -21.12
C GLU A 203 -8.78 1.85 -21.67
N ALA A 204 -9.02 0.88 -20.80
CA ALA A 204 -9.37 -0.48 -21.15
C ALA A 204 -10.75 -0.57 -21.84
N SER A 205 -10.95 -1.58 -22.68
CA SER A 205 -12.26 -1.81 -23.28
C SER A 205 -13.31 -2.17 -22.21
N PRO A 206 -14.57 -1.73 -22.35
CA PRO A 206 -15.61 -2.05 -21.37
C PRO A 206 -15.79 -3.57 -21.15
N GLU A 207 -15.67 -4.37 -22.21
CA GLU A 207 -15.77 -5.84 -22.13
C GLU A 207 -14.64 -6.43 -21.28
N LEU A 208 -13.43 -5.91 -21.43
CA LEU A 208 -12.29 -6.33 -20.61
C LEU A 208 -12.52 -5.96 -19.14
N VAL A 209 -12.96 -4.74 -18.86
CA VAL A 209 -13.26 -4.30 -17.48
C VAL A 209 -14.32 -5.19 -16.84
N ILE A 210 -15.40 -5.51 -17.57
CA ILE A 210 -16.46 -6.42 -17.10
C ILE A 210 -15.88 -7.81 -16.82
N SER A 211 -15.13 -8.38 -17.77
CA SER A 211 -14.56 -9.72 -17.65
C SER A 211 -13.61 -9.85 -16.46
N VAL A 212 -12.71 -8.87 -16.28
CA VAL A 212 -11.77 -8.87 -15.15
C VAL A 212 -12.52 -8.69 -13.83
N THR A 213 -13.50 -7.78 -13.77
CA THR A 213 -14.33 -7.58 -12.57
C THR A 213 -15.05 -8.88 -12.17
N GLN A 214 -15.62 -9.60 -13.14
CA GLN A 214 -16.28 -10.89 -12.90
C GLN A 214 -15.30 -11.95 -12.39
N SER A 215 -14.09 -12.00 -12.97
CA SER A 215 -13.04 -12.93 -12.50
C SER A 215 -12.59 -12.65 -11.06
N GLN A 216 -12.75 -11.42 -10.57
CA GLN A 216 -12.39 -10.98 -9.23
C GLN A 216 -13.57 -11.01 -8.23
N ALA A 217 -14.71 -11.58 -8.59
CA ALA A 217 -15.91 -11.56 -7.74
C ALA A 217 -15.67 -12.16 -6.33
N SER A 218 -14.96 -13.29 -6.24
CA SER A 218 -14.61 -13.91 -4.95
C SER A 218 -13.71 -13.03 -4.10
N PHE A 219 -12.71 -12.41 -4.73
CA PHE A 219 -11.82 -11.44 -4.08
C PHE A 219 -12.64 -10.27 -3.52
N THR A 220 -13.52 -9.66 -4.33
CA THR A 220 -14.34 -8.51 -3.89
C THR A 220 -15.30 -8.89 -2.77
N ALA A 221 -15.90 -10.09 -2.81
CA ALA A 221 -16.79 -10.57 -1.77
C ALA A 221 -16.07 -10.73 -0.42
N GLN A 222 -14.85 -11.27 -0.42
CA GLN A 222 -14.03 -11.45 0.79
C GLN A 222 -13.71 -10.11 1.47
N ILE A 223 -13.20 -9.14 0.70
CA ILE A 223 -12.83 -7.82 1.25
C ILE A 223 -14.06 -7.02 1.68
N THR A 224 -15.20 -7.19 0.99
CA THR A 224 -16.47 -6.54 1.37
C THR A 224 -16.95 -7.06 2.71
N ALA A 225 -16.98 -8.38 2.91
CA ALA A 225 -17.43 -9.00 4.15
C ALA A 225 -16.58 -8.54 5.36
N ALA A 226 -15.26 -8.52 5.19
CA ALA A 226 -14.36 -8.07 6.24
C ALA A 226 -14.50 -6.56 6.53
N ALA A 227 -14.66 -5.71 5.50
CA ALA A 227 -14.92 -4.30 5.70
C ALA A 227 -16.25 -4.05 6.44
N GLN A 228 -17.31 -4.79 6.09
CA GLN A 228 -18.59 -4.73 6.81
C GLN A 228 -18.42 -5.07 8.28
N GLN A 229 -17.69 -6.15 8.57
CA GLN A 229 -17.42 -6.61 9.93
C GLN A 229 -16.66 -5.55 10.75
N VAL A 230 -15.62 -4.94 10.16
CA VAL A 230 -14.87 -3.85 10.79
C VAL A 230 -15.78 -2.65 11.09
N ILE A 231 -16.62 -2.25 10.13
CA ILE A 231 -17.52 -1.10 10.26
C ILE A 231 -18.60 -1.35 11.32
N SER A 232 -19.13 -2.57 11.42
CA SER A 232 -20.11 -2.92 12.46
C SER A 232 -19.49 -3.13 13.84
N GLY A 233 -18.17 -3.25 13.94
CA GLY A 233 -17.45 -3.52 15.19
C GLY A 233 -17.73 -4.91 15.77
N SER A 234 -18.07 -5.88 14.90
CA SER A 234 -18.52 -7.24 15.27
C SER A 234 -17.48 -8.32 15.02
#